data_AF-A0A1I0V328-F1
#
_entry.id   AF-A0A1I0V328-F1
#
_cell.length_a   1.000
_cell.length_b   1.000
_cell.length_c   1.000
_cell.angle_alpha   90.00
_cell.angle_beta   90.00
_cell.angle_gamma   90.00
#
_symmetry.space_group_name_H-M   'P 1'
#
loop_
_entity.id
_entity.type
_entity.pdbx_description
1 polymer ?
#
loop_
_entity_poly.entity_id
_entity_poly.type
_entity_poly.pdbx_seq_one_letter_code
_entity_poly.pdbx_strand_id
1 'polypeptide(L)'
;MMNRHNWKKNVLVWGTLGVLMLPVGASAQDAANESSTSQEQAKGVAKQELHESHKERQLRERVQELEAELEEKAREHLELLSEVDELSSRQKAIERGDSMSHGYPATSNYLVEPGYNENVGYTQDAINAQGDSTMVFSYSPSQLYKIYCKLNYLTDIVLKEGEQITYVGGGDTGKWMLDASTVEGTPHIYLKPIAKGAMTNIIINTTHHTYQVLCSEGDWYNPIIKWSYGSENIMKSIASQKAFDRTVSGVVQSPENLSFDYRIRGNASWKPEHVFDDGRKTFIRFSKSFKKLPVLFVKEKGHKEALLVNYHVKANTLVVERTFSEAELRMDGEKIRITKSGK
;
A
#
# COMPACT_ATOMS: atom_id res chain seq x y z
N MET A 1 -14.10 41.60 -19.16
CA MET A 1 -15.18 42.42 -18.53
C MET A 1 -15.06 42.31 -17.02
N MET A 2 -15.25 43.42 -16.29
CA MET A 2 -15.66 43.55 -14.87
C MET A 2 -14.95 42.69 -13.79
N ASN A 3 -14.19 43.29 -12.87
CA ASN A 3 -14.61 43.89 -11.57
C ASN A 3 -14.94 42.81 -10.50
N ARG A 4 -14.57 42.93 -9.21
CA ARG A 4 -14.17 44.08 -8.35
C ARG A 4 -13.32 43.55 -7.16
N HIS A 5 -12.32 44.28 -6.63
CA HIS A 5 -12.33 45.06 -5.35
C HIS A 5 -12.67 44.23 -4.08
N ASN A 6 -12.08 44.47 -2.88
CA ASN A 6 -11.33 45.63 -2.35
C ASN A 6 -10.42 45.19 -1.16
N TRP A 7 -9.16 45.63 -1.06
CA TRP A 7 -8.63 46.77 -0.26
C TRP A 7 -8.42 46.51 1.26
N LYS A 8 -7.20 46.70 1.82
CA LYS A 8 -6.53 47.97 2.27
C LYS A 8 -7.25 48.61 3.50
N LYS A 9 -6.72 49.46 4.40
CA LYS A 9 -5.41 50.11 4.72
C LYS A 9 -5.57 50.72 6.16
N ASN A 10 -4.62 51.34 6.88
CA ASN A 10 -3.19 51.69 6.76
C ASN A 10 -2.62 51.85 8.20
N VAL A 11 -1.30 52.01 8.38
CA VAL A 11 -0.71 52.78 9.50
C VAL A 11 -0.54 54.23 9.07
N LEU A 12 -0.86 55.25 9.89
CA LEU A 12 -0.18 56.55 9.76
C LEU A 12 -0.16 57.34 11.07
N VAL A 13 0.99 57.95 11.34
CA VAL A 13 1.28 58.85 12.46
C VAL A 13 0.65 60.22 12.23
N TRP A 14 0.20 60.89 13.30
CA TRP A 14 0.01 62.34 13.35
C TRP A 14 0.58 62.91 14.65
N GLY A 15 1.24 64.06 14.55
CA GLY A 15 1.63 64.90 15.67
C GLY A 15 1.63 66.37 15.25
N THR A 16 0.96 67.23 16.01
CA THR A 16 0.93 68.69 15.82
C THR A 16 0.69 69.40 17.16
N LEU A 17 1.23 70.61 17.30
CA LEU A 17 1.28 71.43 18.53
C LEU A 17 -0.03 72.14 18.92
N GLY A 18 -0.10 72.53 20.21
CA GLY A 18 -0.80 73.73 20.70
C GLY A 18 -2.09 73.44 21.47
N VAL A 19 -2.35 73.96 22.68
CA VAL A 19 -2.15 75.34 23.19
C VAL A 19 -2.05 75.32 24.73
N LEU A 20 -1.31 76.28 25.30
CA LEU A 20 -1.17 76.50 26.74
C LEU A 20 -2.41 77.21 27.33
N MET A 21 -3.05 76.63 28.34
CA MET A 21 -4.07 77.27 29.19
C MET A 21 -3.74 76.93 30.65
N LEU A 22 -3.45 77.96 31.46
CA LEU A 22 -3.27 77.84 32.91
C LEU A 22 -4.51 78.37 33.62
N PRO A 23 -5.00 77.63 34.64
CA PRO A 23 -5.59 78.25 35.81
C PRO A 23 -4.78 77.94 37.07
N VAL A 24 -4.28 79.01 37.65
CA VAL A 24 -3.96 79.27 39.07
C VAL A 24 -4.39 78.20 40.09
N GLY A 25 -3.44 77.78 40.94
CA GLY A 25 -3.72 77.38 42.33
C GLY A 25 -3.57 75.90 42.67
N ALA A 26 -2.34 75.45 42.95
CA ALA A 26 -2.08 74.20 43.67
C ALA A 26 -0.91 74.41 44.65
N SER A 27 -0.97 73.77 45.83
CA SER A 27 0.04 73.94 46.88
C SER A 27 1.33 73.17 46.57
N ALA A 28 2.45 73.59 47.14
CA ALA A 28 3.76 72.98 46.89
C ALA A 28 3.93 71.55 47.48
N GLN A 29 2.89 70.97 48.10
CA GLN A 29 2.93 69.62 48.65
C GLN A 29 2.33 68.54 47.74
N ASP A 30 1.47 68.90 46.78
CA ASP A 30 0.82 67.91 45.89
C ASP A 30 1.73 67.49 44.72
N ALA A 31 2.52 68.42 44.17
CA ALA A 31 3.43 68.16 43.04
C ALA A 31 4.56 67.15 43.35
N ALA A 32 4.90 66.97 44.64
CA ALA A 32 5.90 66.01 45.08
C ALA A 32 5.38 64.55 45.10
N ASN A 33 4.06 64.35 45.11
CA ASN A 33 3.43 63.03 45.22
C ASN A 33 2.93 62.50 43.87
N GLU A 34 2.56 63.39 42.94
CA GLU A 34 2.25 63.01 41.56
C GLU A 34 3.51 62.64 40.75
N SER A 35 4.64 63.32 41.01
CA SER A 35 5.91 63.09 40.31
C SER A 35 6.58 61.76 40.67
N SER A 36 6.51 61.33 41.94
CA SER A 36 6.96 60.00 42.38
C SER A 36 6.10 58.89 41.76
N THR A 37 4.77 59.01 41.86
CA THR A 37 3.80 58.06 41.31
C THR A 37 3.97 57.89 39.79
N SER A 38 4.18 59.00 39.07
CA SER A 38 4.40 58.98 37.61
C SER A 38 5.72 58.29 37.22
N GLN A 39 6.80 58.49 37.99
CA GLN A 39 8.07 57.80 37.74
C GLN A 39 8.00 56.30 38.04
N GLU A 40 7.21 55.90 39.03
CA GLU A 40 7.05 54.49 39.41
C GLU A 40 6.15 53.74 38.41
N GLN A 41 5.08 54.37 37.92
CA GLN A 41 4.28 53.85 36.80
C GLN A 41 5.09 53.74 35.50
N ALA A 42 5.89 54.76 35.14
CA ALA A 42 6.75 54.70 33.95
C ALA A 42 7.80 53.58 34.03
N LYS A 43 8.38 53.33 35.22
CA LYS A 43 9.27 52.17 35.45
C LYS A 43 8.52 50.83 35.33
N GLY A 44 7.26 50.76 35.76
CA GLY A 44 6.40 49.58 35.59
C GLY A 44 6.17 49.24 34.11
N VAL A 45 5.75 50.23 33.31
CA VAL A 45 5.49 50.08 31.87
C VAL A 45 6.76 49.68 31.13
N ALA A 46 7.88 50.39 31.32
CA ALA A 46 9.15 50.06 30.68
C ALA A 46 9.64 48.63 31.02
N LYS A 47 9.35 48.14 32.23
CA LYS A 47 9.69 46.77 32.65
C LYS A 47 8.77 45.71 32.06
N GLN A 48 7.51 46.05 31.75
CA GLN A 48 6.59 45.20 30.99
C GLN A 48 6.98 45.14 29.50
N GLU A 49 7.24 46.28 28.85
CA GLU A 49 7.67 46.33 27.44
C GLU A 49 8.95 45.52 27.21
N LEU A 50 9.92 45.63 28.12
CA LEU A 50 11.19 44.89 28.04
C LEU A 50 10.98 43.37 28.29
N HIS A 51 9.97 42.99 29.09
CA HIS A 51 9.58 41.59 29.29
C HIS A 51 8.81 41.01 28.08
N GLU A 52 7.94 41.80 27.44
CA GLU A 52 7.26 41.40 26.20
C GLU A 52 8.25 41.26 25.03
N SER A 53 9.17 42.22 24.87
CA SER A 53 10.24 42.14 23.87
C SER A 53 11.10 40.89 24.04
N HIS A 54 11.43 40.53 25.30
CA HIS A 54 12.17 39.30 25.59
C HIS A 54 11.35 38.02 25.29
N LYS A 55 10.02 38.06 25.49
CA LYS A 55 9.11 36.96 25.10
C LYS A 55 8.97 36.82 23.59
N GLU A 56 8.80 37.91 22.85
CA GLU A 56 8.75 37.88 21.38
C GLU A 56 10.03 37.28 20.80
N ARG A 57 11.19 37.64 21.36
CA ARG A 57 12.48 37.08 20.95
C ARG A 57 12.54 35.58 21.19
N GLN A 58 12.16 35.11 22.38
CA GLN A 58 12.09 33.68 22.71
C GLN A 58 11.09 32.92 21.83
N LEU A 59 9.93 33.52 21.49
CA LEU A 59 8.99 32.90 20.55
C LEU A 59 9.59 32.76 19.15
N ARG A 60 10.29 33.78 18.64
CA ARG A 60 10.93 33.73 17.31
C ARG A 60 12.04 32.69 17.25
N GLU A 61 12.90 32.63 18.28
CA GLU A 61 13.93 31.60 18.40
C GLU A 61 13.29 30.20 18.45
N ARG A 62 12.18 30.01 19.19
CA ARG A 62 11.47 28.72 19.26
C ARG A 62 10.74 28.34 17.96
N VAL A 63 10.24 29.30 17.19
CA VAL A 63 9.64 29.05 15.87
C VAL A 63 10.71 28.58 14.88
N GLN A 64 11.88 29.21 14.84
CA GLN A 64 12.99 28.78 13.97
C GLN A 64 13.50 27.37 14.33
N GLU A 65 13.56 27.04 15.62
CA GLU A 65 13.91 25.69 16.10
C GLU A 65 12.89 24.64 15.63
N LEU A 66 11.59 24.95 15.73
CA LEU A 66 10.50 24.07 15.26
C LEU A 66 10.45 23.94 13.74
N GLU A 67 10.76 24.99 12.99
CA GLU A 67 10.87 24.95 11.51
C GLU A 67 12.01 24.03 11.07
N ALA A 68 13.17 24.10 11.74
CA ALA A 68 14.30 23.20 11.48
C ALA A 68 13.96 21.73 11.82
N GLU A 69 13.31 21.47 12.96
CA GLU A 69 12.87 20.12 13.37
C GLU A 69 11.81 19.55 12.40
N LEU A 70 10.97 20.42 11.82
CA LEU A 70 9.98 20.04 10.81
C LEU A 70 10.64 19.65 9.48
N GLU A 71 11.65 20.40 9.02
CA GLU A 71 12.40 20.06 7.81
C GLU A 71 13.21 18.77 7.94
N GLU A 72 13.80 18.51 9.11
CA GLU A 72 14.50 17.26 9.40
C GLU A 72 13.54 16.07 9.30
N LYS A 73 12.40 16.13 10.02
CA LYS A 73 11.35 15.10 9.96
C LYS A 73 10.73 14.95 8.58
N ALA A 74 10.65 16.02 7.79
CA ALA A 74 10.18 15.95 6.41
C ALA A 74 11.14 15.14 5.52
N ARG A 75 12.47 15.24 5.74
CA ARG A 75 13.47 14.40 5.05
C ARG A 75 13.41 12.95 5.50
N GLU A 76 13.39 12.70 6.82
CA GLU A 76 13.24 11.33 7.37
C GLU A 76 11.97 10.64 6.82
N HIS A 77 10.85 11.37 6.74
CA HIS A 77 9.61 10.86 6.17
C HIS A 77 9.73 10.56 4.67
N LEU A 78 10.51 11.35 3.91
CA LEU A 78 10.73 11.12 2.48
C LEU A 78 11.64 9.90 2.23
N GLU A 79 12.65 9.71 3.08
CA GLU A 79 13.53 8.53 3.09
C GLU A 79 12.74 7.26 3.43
N LEU A 80 11.93 7.29 4.48
CA LEU A 80 11.00 6.19 4.84
C LEU A 80 9.99 5.87 3.74
N LEU A 81 9.47 6.89 3.02
CA LEU A 81 8.60 6.65 1.86
C LEU A 81 9.33 5.92 0.74
N SER A 82 10.60 6.24 0.50
CA SER A 82 11.42 5.54 -0.51
C SER A 82 11.74 4.10 -0.11
N GLU A 83 12.04 3.84 1.18
CA GLU A 83 12.26 2.50 1.70
C GLU A 83 10.98 1.66 1.65
N VAL A 84 9.81 2.25 1.92
CA VAL A 84 8.51 1.59 1.79
C VAL A 84 8.18 1.24 0.34
N ASP A 85 8.53 2.08 -0.64
CA ASP A 85 8.34 1.78 -2.06
C ASP A 85 9.31 0.69 -2.56
N GLU A 86 10.55 0.68 -2.06
CA GLU A 86 11.50 -0.39 -2.35
C GLU A 86 11.05 -1.73 -1.73
N LEU A 87 10.61 -1.73 -0.46
CA LEU A 87 10.08 -2.92 0.21
C LEU A 87 8.78 -3.42 -0.46
N SER A 88 7.90 -2.52 -0.88
CA SER A 88 6.71 -2.83 -1.70
C SER A 88 7.10 -3.51 -3.02
N SER A 89 8.14 -3.00 -3.69
CA SER A 89 8.65 -3.58 -4.94
C SER A 89 9.33 -4.94 -4.74
N ARG A 90 10.11 -5.11 -3.66
CA ARG A 90 10.70 -6.40 -3.26
C ARG A 90 9.64 -7.43 -2.86
N GLN A 91 8.59 -7.01 -2.14
CA GLN A 91 7.51 -7.91 -1.75
C GLN A 91 6.66 -8.33 -2.96
N LYS A 92 6.38 -7.42 -3.91
CA LYS A 92 5.82 -7.79 -5.21
C LYS A 92 6.69 -8.81 -5.94
N ALA A 93 8.02 -8.71 -5.90
CA ALA A 93 8.92 -9.71 -6.50
C ALA A 93 8.77 -11.10 -5.86
N ILE A 94 8.69 -11.17 -4.53
CA ILE A 94 8.44 -12.42 -3.80
C ILE A 94 7.07 -13.01 -4.17
N GLU A 95 6.02 -12.19 -4.19
CA GLU A 95 4.65 -12.59 -4.54
C GLU A 95 4.46 -12.95 -6.02
N ARG A 96 5.33 -12.46 -6.92
CA ARG A 96 5.40 -12.85 -8.34
C ARG A 96 5.92 -14.28 -8.57
N GLY A 97 6.54 -14.90 -7.56
CA GLY A 97 7.23 -16.17 -7.73
C GLY A 97 8.67 -16.03 -8.26
N ASP A 98 9.26 -14.82 -8.24
CA ASP A 98 10.70 -14.66 -8.49
C ASP A 98 11.55 -15.40 -7.44
N SER A 99 10.93 -15.80 -6.32
CA SER A 99 11.46 -16.72 -5.32
C SER A 99 11.02 -18.18 -5.51
N MET A 100 10.97 -18.70 -6.74
CA MET A 100 10.89 -20.16 -6.98
C MET A 100 12.24 -20.85 -6.73
N SER A 101 12.83 -20.56 -5.57
CA SER A 101 14.01 -21.22 -5.03
C SER A 101 13.56 -22.34 -4.09
N HIS A 102 13.52 -23.57 -4.60
CA HIS A 102 13.98 -24.79 -3.92
C HIS A 102 13.97 -25.97 -4.91
N GLY A 103 15.14 -26.32 -5.42
CA GLY A 103 15.38 -27.49 -6.26
C GLY A 103 16.89 -27.73 -6.40
N TYR A 104 17.36 -28.88 -5.93
CA TYR A 104 18.79 -29.23 -6.00
C TYR A 104 19.23 -29.58 -7.45
N PRO A 105 20.51 -29.41 -7.82
CA PRO A 105 20.81 -28.54 -8.96
C PRO A 105 21.36 -29.25 -10.22
N ALA A 106 21.37 -28.49 -11.32
CA ALA A 106 22.38 -28.60 -12.37
C ALA A 106 22.76 -27.21 -12.95
N THR A 107 21.77 -26.32 -13.13
CA THR A 107 21.96 -24.89 -13.45
C THR A 107 20.96 -24.06 -12.63
N SER A 108 21.37 -22.89 -12.15
CA SER A 108 20.63 -22.13 -11.12
C SER A 108 19.70 -21.04 -11.65
N ASN A 109 19.63 -20.84 -12.97
CA ASN A 109 18.82 -19.82 -13.62
C ASN A 109 17.94 -20.50 -14.68
N TYR A 110 16.62 -20.46 -14.53
CA TYR A 110 15.70 -20.79 -15.62
C TYR A 110 15.43 -19.54 -16.45
N LEU A 111 15.53 -19.67 -17.76
CA LEU A 111 15.27 -18.57 -18.68
C LEU A 111 13.76 -18.34 -18.83
N VAL A 112 13.27 -17.25 -18.24
CA VAL A 112 11.89 -16.77 -18.42
C VAL A 112 11.90 -15.73 -19.53
N GLU A 113 11.48 -16.12 -20.72
CA GLU A 113 11.55 -15.29 -21.91
C GLU A 113 10.18 -15.16 -22.61
N PRO A 114 9.74 -13.95 -22.97
CA PRO A 114 10.29 -12.66 -22.54
C PRO A 114 10.12 -12.46 -21.03
N GLY A 115 10.95 -11.58 -20.46
CA GLY A 115 10.71 -11.01 -19.14
C GLY A 115 9.35 -10.30 -19.05
N TYR A 116 8.89 -10.04 -17.83
CA TYR A 116 7.57 -9.45 -17.57
C TYR A 116 7.32 -8.17 -18.39
N ASN A 117 6.21 -8.13 -19.12
CA ASN A 117 5.78 -7.02 -19.94
C ASN A 117 4.32 -6.69 -19.60
N GLU A 118 4.03 -5.42 -19.31
CA GLU A 118 2.66 -4.96 -19.01
C GLU A 118 1.74 -5.01 -20.24
N ASN A 119 2.33 -5.00 -21.45
CA ASN A 119 1.60 -5.15 -22.69
C ASN A 119 1.31 -6.63 -22.95
N VAL A 120 0.04 -6.96 -23.23
CA VAL A 120 -0.40 -8.30 -23.66
C VAL A 120 -0.85 -8.26 -25.12
N GLY A 121 -0.86 -9.40 -25.81
CA GLY A 121 -1.30 -9.48 -27.22
C GLY A 121 -0.17 -9.45 -28.24
N TYR A 122 1.04 -9.84 -27.83
CA TYR A 122 2.17 -10.10 -28.74
C TYR A 122 2.49 -11.61 -28.77
N THR A 123 3.58 -12.00 -29.43
CA THR A 123 4.08 -13.38 -29.41
C THR A 123 5.28 -13.49 -28.48
N GLN A 124 5.20 -14.36 -27.46
CA GLN A 124 6.39 -14.81 -26.72
C GLN A 124 7.10 -15.87 -27.55
N ASP A 125 8.40 -15.76 -27.77
CA ASP A 125 9.15 -16.65 -28.67
C ASP A 125 10.21 -17.42 -27.89
N ALA A 126 10.11 -18.76 -27.91
CA ALA A 126 11.03 -19.64 -27.19
C ALA A 126 12.44 -19.75 -27.82
N ILE A 127 12.73 -18.96 -28.86
CA ILE A 127 14.02 -18.96 -29.58
C ILE A 127 15.22 -18.73 -28.65
N ASN A 128 15.01 -17.97 -27.57
CA ASN A 128 16.05 -17.63 -26.60
C ASN A 128 16.49 -18.84 -25.73
N ALA A 129 15.66 -19.88 -25.59
CA ALA A 129 15.97 -21.09 -24.81
C ALA A 129 16.76 -22.16 -25.60
N GLN A 130 17.51 -21.75 -26.64
CA GLN A 130 18.34 -22.66 -27.41
C GLN A 130 19.57 -23.09 -26.60
N GLY A 131 19.52 -24.32 -26.07
CA GLY A 131 20.56 -24.89 -25.20
C GLY A 131 20.07 -25.23 -23.80
N ASP A 132 18.91 -24.71 -23.40
CA ASP A 132 18.26 -25.03 -22.14
C ASP A 132 17.33 -26.25 -22.27
N SER A 133 17.16 -27.00 -21.18
CA SER A 133 16.22 -28.13 -21.13
C SER A 133 14.77 -27.68 -21.02
N THR A 134 14.53 -26.51 -20.44
CA THR A 134 13.21 -26.03 -20.00
C THR A 134 13.02 -24.57 -20.36
N MET A 135 12.00 -24.28 -21.16
CA MET A 135 11.53 -22.93 -21.46
C MET A 135 10.34 -22.60 -20.55
N VAL A 136 10.33 -21.40 -19.94
CA VAL A 136 9.22 -20.94 -19.10
C VAL A 136 8.64 -19.64 -19.65
N PHE A 137 7.39 -19.68 -20.10
CA PHE A 137 6.64 -18.52 -20.55
C PHE A 137 5.95 -17.79 -19.39
N SER A 138 5.65 -16.50 -19.55
CA SER A 138 4.74 -15.79 -18.64
C SER A 138 3.30 -15.91 -19.15
N TYR A 139 2.42 -16.61 -18.43
CA TYR A 139 1.04 -16.82 -18.88
C TYR A 139 0.25 -15.50 -19.00
N SER A 140 -0.60 -15.42 -20.02
CA SER A 140 -1.66 -14.44 -20.20
C SER A 140 -2.71 -15.01 -21.17
N PRO A 141 -4.02 -14.82 -20.93
CA PRO A 141 -5.08 -15.41 -21.74
C PRO A 141 -5.19 -14.83 -23.17
N SER A 142 -4.55 -13.69 -23.44
CA SER A 142 -4.56 -13.01 -24.76
C SER A 142 -3.22 -13.09 -25.50
N GLN A 143 -2.34 -14.01 -25.11
CA GLN A 143 -0.97 -14.10 -25.62
C GLN A 143 -0.77 -15.30 -26.56
N LEU A 144 0.06 -15.13 -27.60
CA LEU A 144 0.57 -16.23 -28.43
C LEU A 144 1.93 -16.69 -27.88
N TYR A 145 2.16 -18.00 -27.83
CA TYR A 145 3.44 -18.61 -27.42
C TYR A 145 4.04 -19.37 -28.60
N LYS A 146 5.25 -19.07 -29.03
CA LYS A 146 5.90 -19.73 -30.16
C LYS A 146 7.00 -20.67 -29.68
N ILE A 147 6.91 -21.93 -30.08
CA ILE A 147 7.81 -23.01 -29.69
C ILE A 147 8.43 -23.68 -30.92
N TYR A 148 9.61 -24.26 -30.72
CA TYR A 148 10.35 -25.00 -31.73
C TYR A 148 10.34 -26.49 -31.41
N CYS A 149 10.07 -27.29 -32.43
CA CYS A 149 10.05 -28.74 -32.38
C CYS A 149 11.02 -29.28 -33.44
N LYS A 150 11.44 -30.54 -33.32
CA LYS A 150 12.41 -31.16 -34.24
C LYS A 150 11.95 -32.56 -34.63
N LEU A 151 12.14 -32.92 -35.90
CA LEU A 151 11.87 -34.29 -36.36
C LEU A 151 12.62 -35.34 -35.54
N ASN A 152 11.90 -36.39 -35.15
CA ASN A 152 12.34 -37.49 -34.27
C ASN A 152 12.58 -37.11 -32.80
N TYR A 153 12.23 -35.88 -32.38
CA TYR A 153 12.24 -35.46 -30.97
C TYR A 153 10.80 -35.21 -30.50
N LEU A 154 10.58 -35.28 -29.19
CA LEU A 154 9.31 -35.05 -28.54
C LEU A 154 9.44 -33.81 -27.66
N THR A 155 8.52 -32.86 -27.80
CA THR A 155 8.39 -31.71 -26.89
C THR A 155 7.31 -32.02 -25.87
N ASP A 156 7.64 -31.91 -24.58
CA ASP A 156 6.71 -32.00 -23.46
C ASP A 156 6.19 -30.61 -23.12
N ILE A 157 4.87 -30.44 -23.11
CA ILE A 157 4.19 -29.19 -22.78
C ILE A 157 3.45 -29.39 -21.47
N VAL A 158 4.03 -28.87 -20.39
CA VAL A 158 3.51 -29.00 -19.02
C VAL A 158 2.56 -27.85 -18.72
N LEU A 159 1.30 -28.17 -18.45
CA LEU A 159 0.26 -27.21 -18.14
C LEU A 159 0.15 -26.99 -16.62
N LYS A 160 -0.84 -26.20 -16.17
CA LYS A 160 -1.05 -25.91 -14.75
C LYS A 160 -1.48 -27.16 -13.97
N GLU A 161 -0.82 -27.40 -12.84
CA GLU A 161 -1.20 -28.43 -11.87
C GLU A 161 -2.64 -28.23 -11.37
N GLY A 162 -3.37 -29.33 -11.17
CA GLY A 162 -4.73 -29.32 -10.65
C GLY A 162 -5.82 -29.09 -11.71
N GLU A 163 -5.44 -29.05 -12.98
CA GLU A 163 -6.37 -28.83 -14.10
C GLU A 163 -6.60 -30.09 -14.94
N GLN A 164 -7.62 -30.02 -15.80
CA GLN A 164 -7.90 -31.08 -16.77
C GLN A 164 -7.98 -30.46 -18.17
N ILE A 165 -7.40 -31.15 -19.16
CA ILE A 165 -7.49 -30.75 -20.57
C ILE A 165 -8.94 -30.99 -21.05
N THR A 166 -9.60 -29.92 -21.51
CA THR A 166 -10.97 -29.96 -22.01
C THR A 166 -11.02 -30.01 -23.55
N TYR A 167 -9.99 -29.45 -24.21
CA TYR A 167 -9.82 -29.51 -25.65
C TYR A 167 -8.35 -29.39 -26.04
N VAL A 168 -7.96 -30.11 -27.09
CA VAL A 168 -6.70 -29.89 -27.79
C VAL A 168 -6.90 -30.10 -29.29
N GLY A 169 -6.34 -29.22 -30.12
CA GLY A 169 -6.42 -29.32 -31.57
C GLY A 169 -5.48 -28.35 -32.27
N GLY A 170 -5.23 -28.54 -33.57
CA GLY A 170 -4.34 -27.69 -34.36
C GLY A 170 -4.76 -27.55 -35.81
N GLY A 171 -4.13 -26.62 -36.54
CA GLY A 171 -4.53 -26.26 -37.90
C GLY A 171 -4.13 -27.26 -38.99
N ASP A 172 -2.93 -27.85 -38.90
CA ASP A 172 -2.38 -28.81 -39.87
C ASP A 172 -1.97 -30.11 -39.18
N THR A 173 -2.97 -30.83 -38.65
CA THR A 173 -2.76 -32.11 -37.93
C THR A 173 -2.19 -33.22 -38.82
N GLY A 174 -2.17 -33.06 -40.15
CA GLY A 174 -1.53 -34.01 -41.07
C GLY A 174 0.00 -34.03 -40.98
N LYS A 175 0.63 -32.99 -40.40
CA LYS A 175 2.09 -32.90 -40.22
C LYS A 175 2.56 -32.97 -38.76
N TRP A 176 1.64 -33.18 -37.82
CA TRP A 176 1.90 -33.12 -36.39
C TRP A 176 1.21 -34.27 -35.65
N MET A 177 1.94 -34.99 -34.82
CA MET A 177 1.39 -35.98 -33.92
C MET A 177 1.29 -35.38 -32.51
N LEU A 178 0.16 -35.58 -31.86
CA LEU A 178 -0.16 -35.06 -30.54
C LEU A 178 -0.70 -36.18 -29.66
N ASP A 179 -0.26 -36.21 -28.41
CA ASP A 179 -0.78 -37.10 -27.36
C ASP A 179 -0.91 -36.31 -26.04
N ALA A 180 -1.67 -36.84 -25.08
CA ALA A 180 -1.99 -36.17 -23.83
C ALA A 180 -1.97 -37.14 -22.64
N SER A 181 -1.42 -36.69 -21.51
CA SER A 181 -1.40 -37.48 -20.27
C SER A 181 -1.61 -36.58 -19.03
N THR A 182 -1.78 -37.19 -17.86
CA THR A 182 -1.79 -36.48 -16.58
C THR A 182 -0.88 -37.22 -15.61
N VAL A 183 0.09 -36.51 -15.03
CA VAL A 183 1.08 -37.05 -14.09
C VAL A 183 0.94 -36.27 -12.79
N GLU A 184 0.64 -36.95 -11.68
CA GLU A 184 0.43 -36.35 -10.35
C GLU A 184 -0.55 -35.15 -10.33
N GLY A 185 -1.59 -35.18 -11.18
CA GLY A 185 -2.56 -34.09 -11.29
C GLY A 185 -2.10 -32.90 -12.16
N THR A 186 -0.91 -32.96 -12.74
CA THR A 186 -0.42 -32.02 -13.76
C THR A 186 -0.72 -32.57 -15.16
N PRO A 187 -1.43 -31.82 -16.04
CA PRO A 187 -1.66 -32.25 -17.41
C PRO A 187 -0.45 -31.95 -18.31
N HIS A 188 -0.13 -32.91 -19.19
CA HIS A 188 0.93 -32.84 -20.18
C HIS A 188 0.37 -33.03 -21.59
N ILE A 189 0.91 -32.28 -22.55
CA ILE A 189 0.73 -32.52 -23.99
C ILE A 189 2.07 -32.88 -24.60
N TYR A 190 2.14 -34.01 -25.30
CA TYR A 190 3.32 -34.43 -26.04
C TYR A 190 3.14 -34.11 -27.52
N LEU A 191 4.07 -33.32 -28.07
CA LEU A 191 4.01 -32.85 -29.45
C LEU A 191 5.26 -33.29 -30.23
N LYS A 192 5.06 -33.81 -31.45
CA LYS A 192 6.15 -33.98 -32.42
C LYS A 192 5.72 -33.69 -33.86
N PRO A 193 6.57 -33.06 -34.68
CA PRO A 193 6.35 -32.96 -36.12
C PRO A 193 6.65 -34.32 -36.78
N ILE A 194 5.98 -34.58 -37.91
CA ILE A 194 6.22 -35.77 -38.76
C ILE A 194 6.61 -35.39 -40.20
N ALA A 195 6.73 -34.11 -40.52
CA ALA A 195 7.22 -33.60 -41.81
C ALA A 195 8.23 -32.44 -41.61
N LYS A 196 9.15 -32.28 -42.56
CA LYS A 196 10.11 -31.15 -42.59
C LYS A 196 9.40 -29.84 -42.91
N GLY A 197 9.84 -28.75 -42.28
CA GLY A 197 9.27 -27.41 -42.46
C GLY A 197 7.81 -27.33 -42.04
N ALA A 198 7.36 -28.23 -41.15
CA ALA A 198 6.01 -28.20 -40.62
C ALA A 198 5.84 -26.95 -39.73
N MET A 199 4.78 -26.18 -39.98
CA MET A 199 4.37 -25.06 -39.15
C MET A 199 2.88 -25.18 -38.88
N THR A 200 2.45 -24.96 -37.64
CA THR A 200 1.02 -24.94 -37.31
C THR A 200 0.76 -24.10 -36.05
N ASN A 201 -0.51 -23.86 -35.75
CA ASN A 201 -0.95 -23.45 -34.43
C ASN A 201 -1.64 -24.62 -33.74
N ILE A 202 -1.49 -24.74 -32.42
CA ILE A 202 -2.32 -25.59 -31.56
C ILE A 202 -3.04 -24.72 -30.52
N ILE A 203 -4.28 -25.10 -30.21
CA ILE A 203 -5.11 -24.51 -29.18
C ILE A 203 -5.32 -25.57 -28.12
N ILE A 204 -4.97 -25.25 -26.88
CA ILE A 204 -5.19 -26.12 -25.72
C ILE A 204 -6.12 -25.38 -24.77
N ASN A 205 -7.24 -25.98 -24.40
CA ASN A 205 -8.11 -25.48 -23.32
C ASN A 205 -8.04 -26.46 -22.15
N THR A 206 -7.97 -25.90 -20.94
CA THR A 206 -8.12 -26.65 -19.69
C THR A 206 -9.43 -26.29 -19.00
N THR A 207 -9.54 -26.53 -17.70
CA THR A 207 -10.69 -26.11 -16.87
C THR A 207 -10.72 -24.61 -16.60
N HIS A 208 -9.58 -23.90 -16.63
CA HIS A 208 -9.54 -22.45 -16.36
C HIS A 208 -8.65 -21.64 -17.33
N HIS A 209 -7.83 -22.26 -18.18
CA HIS A 209 -6.88 -21.56 -19.05
C HIS A 209 -7.04 -21.96 -20.52
N THR A 210 -6.63 -21.06 -21.41
CA THR A 210 -6.53 -21.28 -22.85
C THR A 210 -5.12 -20.89 -23.29
N TYR A 211 -4.45 -21.81 -24.00
CA TYR A 211 -3.11 -21.64 -24.52
C TYR A 211 -3.17 -21.62 -26.05
N GLN A 212 -2.63 -20.56 -26.65
CA GLN A 212 -2.52 -20.38 -28.09
C GLN A 212 -1.05 -20.53 -28.48
N VAL A 213 -0.68 -21.69 -29.04
CA VAL A 213 0.73 -22.04 -29.26
C VAL A 213 1.03 -22.16 -30.76
N LEU A 214 2.03 -21.42 -31.25
CA LEU A 214 2.58 -21.52 -32.58
C LEU A 214 3.75 -22.51 -32.57
N CYS A 215 3.68 -23.55 -33.40
CA CYS A 215 4.66 -24.64 -33.44
C CYS A 215 5.42 -24.59 -34.77
N SER A 216 6.74 -24.54 -34.72
CA SER A 216 7.62 -24.57 -35.89
C SER A 216 8.58 -25.75 -35.81
N GLU A 217 8.71 -26.52 -36.89
CA GLU A 217 9.78 -27.51 -37.05
C GLU A 217 11.11 -26.82 -37.41
N GLY A 218 12.23 -27.38 -36.95
CA GLY A 218 13.57 -26.90 -37.29
C GLY A 218 14.70 -27.78 -36.74
N ASP A 219 15.95 -27.33 -36.92
CA ASP A 219 17.16 -28.09 -36.56
C ASP A 219 17.40 -28.25 -35.04
N TRP A 220 16.61 -27.56 -34.22
CA TRP A 220 16.65 -27.61 -32.76
C TRP A 220 15.21 -27.55 -32.21
N TYR A 221 15.04 -27.84 -30.91
CA TYR A 221 13.72 -27.89 -30.27
C TYR A 221 13.79 -27.43 -28.82
N ASN A 222 12.64 -27.03 -28.28
CA ASN A 222 12.44 -26.88 -26.84
C ASN A 222 12.01 -28.25 -26.26
N PRO A 223 12.76 -28.86 -25.33
CA PRO A 223 12.40 -30.18 -24.80
C PRO A 223 11.21 -30.12 -23.84
N ILE A 224 11.20 -29.15 -22.93
CA ILE A 224 10.13 -28.94 -21.95
C ILE A 224 9.64 -27.49 -22.04
N ILE A 225 8.33 -27.30 -22.17
CA ILE A 225 7.64 -26.01 -22.09
C ILE A 225 6.84 -25.94 -20.79
N LYS A 226 6.94 -24.82 -20.07
CA LYS A 226 6.12 -24.51 -18.89
C LYS A 226 5.60 -23.07 -18.95
N TRP A 227 4.66 -22.76 -18.07
CA TRP A 227 4.19 -21.38 -17.82
C TRP A 227 4.31 -21.00 -16.34
N SER A 228 4.68 -19.74 -16.10
CA SER A 228 4.49 -19.05 -14.82
C SER A 228 3.17 -18.28 -14.85
N TYR A 229 2.37 -18.43 -13.79
CA TYR A 229 1.05 -17.79 -13.65
C TYR A 229 1.08 -16.51 -12.79
N GLY A 230 2.28 -15.94 -12.57
CA GLY A 230 2.47 -14.75 -11.73
C GLY A 230 1.64 -13.53 -12.16
N SER A 231 1.33 -13.40 -13.45
CA SER A 231 0.43 -12.38 -13.99
C SER A 231 -1.02 -12.51 -13.49
N GLU A 232 -1.50 -13.70 -13.13
CA GLU A 232 -2.82 -13.91 -12.54
C GLU A 232 -2.83 -13.52 -11.07
N ASN A 233 -1.73 -13.76 -10.37
CA ASN A 233 -1.54 -13.26 -9.00
C ASN A 233 -1.42 -11.73 -9.03
N ILE A 234 -0.76 -11.14 -10.04
CA ILE A 234 -0.73 -9.69 -10.26
C ILE A 234 -2.09 -9.15 -10.72
N MET A 235 -2.85 -9.82 -11.59
CA MET A 235 -4.17 -9.33 -12.00
C MET A 235 -5.22 -9.54 -10.93
N LYS A 236 -5.13 -10.58 -10.10
CA LYS A 236 -5.93 -10.69 -8.87
C LYS A 236 -5.46 -9.68 -7.83
N SER A 237 -4.16 -9.44 -7.67
CA SER A 237 -3.65 -8.43 -6.73
C SER A 237 -3.96 -7.01 -7.20
N ILE A 238 -3.95 -6.68 -8.49
CA ILE A 238 -4.32 -5.39 -9.09
C ILE A 238 -5.83 -5.23 -9.29
N ALA A 239 -6.59 -6.28 -9.59
CA ALA A 239 -8.06 -6.19 -9.60
C ALA A 239 -8.58 -6.08 -8.16
N SER A 240 -7.96 -6.80 -7.21
CA SER A 240 -8.18 -6.52 -5.79
C SER A 240 -7.57 -5.17 -5.40
N GLN A 241 -6.45 -4.69 -5.93
CA GLN A 241 -5.89 -3.35 -5.63
C GLN A 241 -6.80 -2.24 -6.17
N LYS A 242 -7.43 -2.43 -7.34
CA LYS A 242 -8.38 -1.49 -7.96
C LYS A 242 -9.77 -1.59 -7.33
N ALA A 243 -10.19 -2.77 -6.89
CA ALA A 243 -11.35 -2.93 -6.02
C ALA A 243 -11.08 -2.34 -4.62
N PHE A 244 -9.84 -2.42 -4.13
CA PHE A 244 -9.32 -1.88 -2.87
C PHE A 244 -9.06 -0.38 -2.96
N ASP A 245 -8.71 0.19 -4.12
CA ASP A 245 -8.65 1.63 -4.35
C ASP A 245 -10.08 2.17 -4.49
N ARG A 246 -10.98 1.46 -5.19
CA ARG A 246 -12.43 1.72 -5.11
C ARG A 246 -13.02 1.47 -3.72
N THR A 247 -12.36 0.73 -2.83
CA THR A 247 -12.71 0.57 -1.40
C THR A 247 -11.65 1.16 -0.47
N VAL A 248 -10.94 2.20 -0.91
CA VAL A 248 -10.08 3.07 -0.08
C VAL A 248 -10.45 4.51 -0.38
N SER A 249 -10.59 4.88 -1.66
CA SER A 249 -11.42 6.02 -2.10
C SER A 249 -12.93 5.78 -1.91
N GLY A 250 -13.35 4.56 -1.52
CA GLY A 250 -14.75 4.20 -1.28
C GLY A 250 -15.03 3.35 -0.03
N VAL A 251 -14.05 3.18 0.88
CA VAL A 251 -14.37 2.80 2.29
C VAL A 251 -14.84 4.00 3.09
N VAL A 252 -14.69 5.21 2.56
CA VAL A 252 -15.51 6.36 2.95
C VAL A 252 -16.77 6.39 2.07
N GLN A 253 -17.72 5.48 2.35
CA GLN A 253 -19.11 5.65 1.91
C GLN A 253 -19.77 6.73 2.78
N SER A 254 -19.34 7.98 2.54
CA SER A 254 -19.51 9.15 3.38
C SER A 254 -18.86 9.04 4.79
N PRO A 255 -18.15 10.08 5.28
CA PRO A 255 -17.70 10.13 6.69
C PRO A 255 -18.88 10.09 7.69
N GLU A 256 -20.08 10.40 7.19
CA GLU A 256 -21.37 10.48 7.88
C GLU A 256 -21.81 9.15 8.53
N ASN A 257 -21.33 8.00 8.04
CA ASN A 257 -21.77 6.67 8.48
C ASN A 257 -20.79 5.97 9.46
N LEU A 258 -19.74 6.65 9.91
CA LEU A 258 -18.74 6.07 10.82
C LEU A 258 -19.05 6.40 12.30
N SER A 259 -19.18 5.38 13.15
CA SER A 259 -19.28 5.56 14.61
C SER A 259 -17.89 5.54 15.23
N PHE A 260 -17.49 6.67 15.81
CA PHE A 260 -16.21 6.84 16.54
C PHE A 260 -16.38 6.72 18.06
N ASP A 261 -17.51 6.18 18.54
CA ASP A 261 -17.94 6.23 19.94
C ASP A 261 -17.15 5.30 20.89
N TYR A 262 -15.92 4.91 20.54
CA TYR A 262 -15.11 3.96 21.29
C TYR A 262 -14.17 4.65 22.28
N ARG A 263 -14.13 4.10 23.49
CA ARG A 263 -13.19 4.50 24.55
C ARG A 263 -12.14 3.42 24.75
N ILE A 264 -10.88 3.80 24.60
CA ILE A 264 -9.70 2.96 24.78
C ILE A 264 -9.15 3.19 26.20
N ARG A 265 -8.87 2.11 26.95
CA ARG A 265 -8.35 2.17 28.32
C ARG A 265 -7.18 1.21 28.51
N GLY A 266 -6.09 1.72 29.08
CA GLY A 266 -4.86 0.99 29.40
C GLY A 266 -3.62 1.74 28.94
N ASN A 267 -2.46 1.39 29.52
CA ASN A 267 -1.22 2.18 29.42
C ASN A 267 -0.14 1.53 28.55
N ALA A 268 -0.46 0.45 27.84
CA ALA A 268 0.50 -0.27 27.01
C ALA A 268 1.06 0.60 25.88
N SER A 269 2.35 0.44 25.58
CA SER A 269 3.06 1.17 24.53
C SER A 269 2.53 0.87 23.12
N TRP A 270 1.88 -0.29 22.95
CA TRP A 270 1.25 -0.77 21.72
C TRP A 270 -0.26 -0.47 21.66
N LYS A 271 -0.82 0.38 22.53
CA LYS A 271 -2.26 0.68 22.49
C LYS A 271 -2.69 1.28 21.13
N PRO A 272 -3.91 0.96 20.64
CA PRO A 272 -4.46 1.64 19.47
C PRO A 272 -4.72 3.12 19.75
N GLU A 273 -4.68 3.92 18.68
CA GLU A 273 -4.99 5.35 18.71
C GLU A 273 -6.49 5.61 18.47
N HIS A 274 -7.08 4.86 17.54
CA HIS A 274 -8.47 5.05 17.11
C HIS A 274 -9.17 3.72 16.97
N VAL A 275 -10.45 3.69 17.35
CA VAL A 275 -11.38 2.60 17.05
C VAL A 275 -12.66 3.21 16.51
N PHE A 276 -13.17 2.65 15.42
CA PHE A 276 -14.43 3.08 14.79
C PHE A 276 -15.09 1.94 14.02
N ASP A 277 -16.37 2.06 13.68
CA ASP A 277 -17.08 1.08 12.85
C ASP A 277 -17.98 1.72 11.77
N ASP A 278 -18.25 0.98 10.70
CA ASP A 278 -19.19 1.32 9.62
C ASP A 278 -20.59 0.71 9.82
N GLY A 279 -20.93 0.32 11.05
CA GLY A 279 -22.12 -0.46 11.38
C GLY A 279 -22.02 -1.96 11.07
N ARG A 280 -21.01 -2.41 10.29
CA ARG A 280 -20.81 -3.84 9.96
C ARG A 280 -19.47 -4.37 10.46
N LYS A 281 -18.38 -3.61 10.29
CA LYS A 281 -17.00 -3.96 10.64
C LYS A 281 -16.42 -2.95 11.61
N THR A 282 -15.61 -3.40 12.57
CA THR A 282 -14.84 -2.52 13.45
C THR A 282 -13.39 -2.45 13.00
N PHE A 283 -12.84 -1.24 12.98
CA PHE A 283 -11.47 -0.91 12.61
C PHE A 283 -10.72 -0.44 13.84
N ILE A 284 -9.60 -1.08 14.17
CA ILE A 284 -8.75 -0.76 15.33
C ILE A 284 -7.38 -0.32 14.79
N ARG A 285 -7.09 0.98 14.79
CA ARG A 285 -5.87 1.58 14.22
C ARG A 285 -4.80 1.86 15.27
N PHE A 286 -3.56 1.54 14.96
CA PHE A 286 -2.38 1.65 15.83
C PHE A 286 -1.38 2.69 15.30
N SER A 287 -0.63 3.32 16.21
CA SER A 287 0.35 4.37 15.87
C SER A 287 1.59 3.87 15.14
N LYS A 288 1.93 2.58 15.30
CA LYS A 288 3.17 1.97 14.83
C LYS A 288 2.89 0.66 14.11
N SER A 289 3.72 0.33 13.13
CA SER A 289 3.73 -0.97 12.46
C SER A 289 3.97 -2.10 13.46
N PHE A 290 3.23 -3.19 13.31
CA PHE A 290 3.24 -4.31 14.26
C PHE A 290 4.57 -5.09 14.21
N LYS A 291 5.36 -5.07 15.30
CA LYS A 291 6.40 -6.09 15.52
C LYS A 291 5.83 -7.40 16.10
N LYS A 292 4.63 -7.32 16.70
CA LYS A 292 3.88 -8.43 17.31
C LYS A 292 2.40 -8.03 17.33
N LEU A 293 1.49 -9.00 17.17
CA LEU A 293 0.05 -8.75 17.10
C LEU A 293 -0.64 -9.09 18.43
N PRO A 294 -1.54 -8.23 18.94
CA PRO A 294 -2.31 -8.53 20.14
C PRO A 294 -3.40 -9.55 19.84
N VAL A 295 -3.73 -10.40 20.81
CA VAL A 295 -4.90 -11.29 20.73
C VAL A 295 -6.14 -10.48 21.08
N LEU A 296 -7.11 -10.43 20.17
CA LEU A 296 -8.38 -9.74 20.34
C LEU A 296 -9.45 -10.67 20.89
N PHE A 297 -10.00 -10.30 22.05
CA PHE A 297 -11.18 -10.93 22.65
C PHE A 297 -12.35 -9.95 22.61
N VAL A 298 -13.54 -10.41 22.22
CA VAL A 298 -14.79 -9.63 22.23
C VAL A 298 -15.72 -10.15 23.31
N LYS A 299 -16.38 -9.25 24.05
CA LYS A 299 -17.46 -9.60 24.98
C LYS A 299 -18.79 -9.14 24.40
N GLU A 300 -19.68 -10.09 24.20
CA GLU A 300 -21.04 -9.82 23.71
C GLU A 300 -22.00 -9.56 24.87
N LYS A 301 -22.99 -8.69 24.65
CA LYS A 301 -23.91 -8.20 25.68
C LYS A 301 -24.81 -9.34 26.17
N GLY A 302 -24.55 -9.85 27.37
CA GLY A 302 -25.26 -10.98 27.99
C GLY A 302 -24.40 -12.24 28.17
N HIS A 303 -23.23 -12.31 27.54
CA HIS A 303 -22.28 -13.41 27.71
C HIS A 303 -21.17 -13.02 28.70
N LYS A 304 -20.86 -13.91 29.66
CA LYS A 304 -19.77 -13.69 30.64
C LYS A 304 -18.38 -13.96 30.07
N GLU A 305 -18.31 -14.76 29.02
CA GLU A 305 -17.06 -15.21 28.41
C GLU A 305 -16.63 -14.29 27.27
N ALA A 306 -15.33 -14.08 27.12
CA ALA A 306 -14.77 -13.25 26.07
C ALA A 306 -14.37 -14.16 24.89
N LEU A 307 -15.06 -14.01 23.76
CA LEU A 307 -14.89 -14.80 22.56
C LEU A 307 -13.64 -14.35 21.79
N LEU A 308 -12.86 -15.30 21.30
CA LEU A 308 -11.80 -15.01 20.33
C LEU A 308 -12.45 -14.80 18.95
N VAL A 309 -12.10 -13.70 18.28
CA VAL A 309 -12.70 -13.33 16.99
C VAL A 309 -11.66 -13.31 15.89
N ASN A 310 -12.05 -13.77 14.70
CA ASN A 310 -11.22 -13.64 13.51
C ASN A 310 -11.14 -12.16 13.10
N TYR A 311 -9.92 -11.73 12.79
CA TYR A 311 -9.62 -10.40 12.27
C TYR A 311 -8.59 -10.52 11.15
N HIS A 312 -8.51 -9.51 10.29
CA HIS A 312 -7.47 -9.39 9.28
C HIS A 312 -6.65 -8.12 9.55
N VAL A 313 -5.35 -8.16 9.22
CA VAL A 313 -4.45 -7.01 9.39
C VAL A 313 -4.31 -6.28 8.06
N LYS A 314 -4.55 -4.97 8.06
CA LYS A 314 -4.35 -4.09 6.90
C LYS A 314 -3.52 -2.88 7.34
N ALA A 315 -2.28 -2.80 6.88
CA ALA A 315 -1.28 -1.85 7.37
C ALA A 315 -1.17 -1.86 8.91
N ASN A 316 -1.41 -0.73 9.57
CA ASN A 316 -1.44 -0.56 11.04
C ASN A 316 -2.83 -0.75 11.66
N THR A 317 -3.78 -1.40 10.96
CA THR A 317 -5.18 -1.53 11.39
C THR A 317 -5.62 -2.98 11.44
N LEU A 318 -6.26 -3.39 12.55
CA LEU A 318 -7.01 -4.64 12.63
C LEU A 318 -8.44 -4.40 12.14
N VAL A 319 -8.86 -5.18 11.16
CA VAL A 319 -10.22 -5.17 10.59
C VAL A 319 -10.97 -6.37 11.15
N VAL A 320 -12.04 -6.10 11.88
CA VAL A 320 -12.89 -7.09 12.53
C VAL A 320 -14.20 -7.17 11.77
N GLU A 321 -14.59 -8.35 11.28
CA GLU A 321 -15.80 -8.60 10.46
C GLU A 321 -17.11 -8.57 11.28
N ARG A 322 -17.16 -7.78 12.36
CA ARG A 322 -18.34 -7.50 13.19
C ARG A 322 -18.14 -6.24 14.02
N THR A 323 -19.24 -5.68 14.53
CA THR A 323 -19.23 -4.67 15.59
C THR A 323 -19.30 -5.29 16.99
N PHE A 324 -18.87 -4.57 18.02
CA PHE A 324 -18.88 -5.04 19.41
C PHE A 324 -19.09 -3.93 20.44
N SER A 325 -19.60 -4.28 21.62
CA SER A 325 -19.78 -3.35 22.76
C SER A 325 -18.57 -3.26 23.69
N GLU A 326 -17.88 -4.38 23.95
CA GLU A 326 -16.63 -4.42 24.71
C GLU A 326 -15.66 -5.39 24.05
N ALA A 327 -14.38 -5.03 24.01
CA ALA A 327 -13.29 -5.90 23.61
C ALA A 327 -12.05 -5.69 24.51
N GLU A 328 -11.18 -6.70 24.53
CA GLU A 328 -9.92 -6.70 25.26
C GLU A 328 -8.82 -7.22 24.35
N LEU A 329 -7.84 -6.36 24.07
CA LEU A 329 -6.59 -6.74 23.41
C LEU A 329 -5.60 -7.20 24.48
N ARG A 330 -4.90 -8.32 24.22
CA ARG A 330 -3.87 -8.86 25.12
C ARG A 330 -2.56 -9.09 24.39
N MET A 331 -1.46 -8.62 24.96
CA MET A 331 -0.08 -8.90 24.50
C MET A 331 0.85 -8.81 25.69
N ASP A 332 1.76 -9.77 25.85
CA ASP A 332 2.89 -9.73 26.81
C ASP A 332 2.50 -9.37 28.26
N GLY A 333 1.35 -9.90 28.71
CA GLY A 333 0.78 -9.67 30.04
C GLY A 333 -0.03 -8.38 30.16
N GLU A 334 0.20 -7.40 29.29
CA GLU A 334 -0.55 -6.16 29.21
C GLU A 334 -1.94 -6.36 28.56
N LYS A 335 -2.87 -5.47 28.94
CA LYS A 335 -4.27 -5.51 28.49
C LYS A 335 -4.77 -4.12 28.15
N ILE A 336 -5.34 -3.95 26.95
CA ILE A 336 -6.07 -2.76 26.56
C ILE A 336 -7.55 -3.11 26.42
N ARG A 337 -8.43 -2.38 27.11
CA ARG A 337 -9.88 -2.52 26.98
C ARG A 337 -10.43 -1.46 26.03
N ILE A 338 -11.30 -1.89 25.13
CA ILE A 338 -12.03 -1.03 24.19
C ILE A 338 -13.51 -1.18 24.54
N THR A 339 -14.22 -0.08 24.76
CA THR A 339 -15.67 -0.09 25.05
C THR A 339 -16.39 0.89 24.13
N LYS A 340 -17.43 0.44 23.42
CA LYS A 340 -18.33 1.34 22.69
C LYS A 340 -19.21 2.08 23.70
N SER A 341 -19.19 3.40 23.62
CA SER A 341 -20.01 4.30 24.43
C SER A 341 -21.41 4.29 23.83
N GLY A 342 -22.33 3.56 24.44
CA GLY A 342 -23.73 3.58 24.02
C GLY A 342 -24.39 4.93 24.29
N LYS A 343 -25.30 5.32 23.40
CA LYS A 343 -26.56 5.92 23.83
C LYS A 343 -27.50 4.81 24.32
#